data_AF-A0A2J6HGU2-F1
#
_entry.id   AF-A0A2J6HGU2-F1
#
_cell.length_a   1.000
_cell.length_b   1.000
_cell.length_c   1.000
_cell.angle_alpha   90.00
_cell.angle_beta   90.00
_cell.angle_gamma   90.00
#
_symmetry.space_group_name_H-M   'P 1'
#
loop_
_entity.id
_entity.type
_entity.pdbx_description
1 polymer ?
#
loop_
_entity_poly.entity_id
_entity_poly.type
_entity_poly.pdbx_seq_one_letter_code
_entity_poly.pdbx_strand_id
1 'polypeptide(L)'
;FLYTLFNRPIRVCGMVKNEGEPGGGPFYVQDESGYVSKQIVEGSQMDLTNPEQAEIQAKATHFNPVDLVLYIKDFNWDSFELNDFVDQNAGFISHKSYAGRDLKALELPGLWNGAMSDWITVFVEVPLSTFNPVKEINDLLRENHLPA
;
A
#
# COMPACT_ATOMS: atom_id res chain seq x y z
N PHE A 1 11.76 19.19 15.57
CA PHE A 1 10.97 19.35 14.33
C PHE A 1 11.58 18.59 13.16
N LEU A 2 12.76 18.94 12.63
CA LEU A 2 13.31 18.23 11.46
C LEU A 2 13.79 16.80 11.77
N TYR A 3 14.40 16.58 12.93
CA TYR A 3 14.90 15.26 13.32
C TYR A 3 13.81 14.18 13.27
N THR A 4 12.64 14.45 13.87
CA THR A 4 11.52 13.52 13.90
C THR A 4 10.91 13.26 12.53
N LEU A 5 11.06 14.19 11.58
CA LEU A 5 10.58 14.03 10.20
C LEU A 5 11.52 13.17 9.34
N PHE A 6 12.83 13.21 9.59
CA PHE A 6 13.83 12.53 8.76
C PHE A 6 14.40 11.26 9.40
N ASN A 7 14.36 11.12 10.73
CA ASN A 7 14.83 9.93 11.43
C ASN A 7 13.71 8.91 11.61
N ARG A 8 13.27 8.34 10.49
CA ARG A 8 12.20 7.34 10.38
C ARG A 8 12.62 6.24 9.41
N PRO A 9 12.06 5.02 9.52
CA PRO A 9 12.29 3.98 8.53
C PRO A 9 11.84 4.43 7.14
N ILE A 10 12.51 3.93 6.11
CA ILE A 10 12.30 4.31 4.70
C ILE A 10 11.77 3.11 3.93
N ARG A 11 10.77 3.35 3.09
CA ARG A 11 10.32 2.39 2.06
C ARG A 11 10.45 3.02 0.68
N VAL A 12 11.11 2.30 -0.22
CA VAL A 12 11.11 2.59 -1.65
C VAL A 12 10.15 1.60 -2.29
N CYS A 13 9.09 2.10 -2.91
CA CYS A 13 8.02 1.30 -3.47
C CYS A 13 8.05 1.39 -4.98
N GLY A 14 8.22 0.24 -5.63
CA GLY A 14 7.99 0.10 -7.06
C GLY A 14 6.54 0.38 -7.41
N MET A 15 6.31 1.05 -8.53
CA MET A 15 5.00 1.37 -9.07
C MET A 15 4.96 0.97 -10.53
N VAL A 16 3.98 0.17 -10.93
CA VAL A 16 3.77 -0.20 -12.33
C VAL A 16 2.52 0.46 -12.85
N LYS A 17 2.44 0.71 -14.16
CA LYS A 17 1.23 1.25 -14.78
C LYS A 17 0.05 0.30 -14.55
N ASN A 18 -1.09 0.86 -14.21
CA ASN A 18 -2.30 0.09 -13.95
C ASN A 18 -3.02 -0.25 -15.26
N GLU A 19 -3.14 -1.54 -15.58
CA GLU A 19 -3.88 -2.06 -16.73
C GLU A 19 -5.27 -2.63 -16.34
N GLY A 20 -5.79 -2.22 -15.18
CA GLY A 20 -7.07 -2.67 -14.62
C GLY A 20 -6.93 -3.68 -13.48
N GLU A 21 -5.73 -3.84 -12.94
CA GLU A 21 -5.46 -4.74 -11.83
C GLU A 21 -5.93 -4.12 -10.50
N PRO A 22 -6.68 -4.85 -9.66
CA PRO A 22 -6.99 -4.37 -8.31
C PRO A 22 -5.72 -4.39 -7.45
N GLY A 23 -5.55 -3.35 -6.64
CA GLY A 23 -4.44 -3.20 -5.70
C GLY A 23 -4.33 -1.79 -5.13
N GLY A 24 -3.40 -1.60 -4.20
CA GLY A 24 -3.09 -0.29 -3.62
C GLY A 24 -2.32 0.60 -4.60
N GLY A 25 -2.73 1.87 -4.71
CA GLY A 25 -2.08 2.87 -5.57
C GLY A 25 -1.30 3.94 -4.78
N PRO A 26 -0.43 4.72 -5.44
CA PRO A 26 0.28 5.82 -4.81
C PRO A 26 -0.62 7.06 -4.65
N PHE A 27 -0.84 7.50 -3.42
CA PHE A 27 -1.66 8.69 -3.14
C PHE A 27 -1.03 9.58 -2.07
N TYR A 28 -1.47 10.83 -2.02
CA TYR A 28 -1.26 11.70 -0.87
C TYR A 28 -2.41 11.49 0.11
N VAL A 29 -2.10 11.25 1.37
CA VAL A 29 -3.07 11.09 2.45
C VAL A 29 -2.83 12.18 3.48
N GLN A 30 -3.92 12.83 3.88
CA GLN A 30 -3.92 13.78 4.98
C GLN A 30 -4.46 13.09 6.23
N ASP A 31 -3.70 13.13 7.32
CA ASP A 31 -4.15 12.58 8.60
C ASP A 31 -5.03 13.57 9.40
N GLU A 32 -5.52 13.15 10.56
CA GLU A 32 -6.37 13.95 11.45
C GLU A 32 -5.69 15.24 11.94
N SER A 33 -4.35 15.28 11.98
CA SER A 33 -3.57 16.46 12.35
C SER A 33 -3.42 17.45 11.20
N GLY A 34 -3.83 17.06 10.00
CA GLY A 34 -3.68 17.82 8.76
C GLY A 34 -2.33 17.58 8.06
N TYR A 35 -1.48 16.67 8.57
CA TYR A 35 -0.21 16.34 7.96
C TYR A 35 -0.42 15.49 6.70
N VAL A 36 0.25 15.88 5.61
CA VAL A 36 0.12 15.21 4.30
C VAL A 36 1.36 14.35 4.04
N SER A 37 1.13 13.07 3.74
CA SER A 37 2.19 12.10 3.46
C SER A 37 1.86 11.24 2.24
N LYS A 38 2.90 10.62 1.66
CA LYS A 38 2.74 9.68 0.54
C LYS A 38 2.45 8.29 1.08
N GLN A 39 1.32 7.71 0.67
CA GLN A 39 0.87 6.39 1.11
C GLN A 39 0.50 5.50 -0.09
N ILE A 40 0.56 4.20 0.14
CA ILE A 40 -0.09 3.23 -0.75
C ILE A 40 -1.50 3.05 -0.19
N VAL A 41 -2.53 3.31 -0.98
CA VAL A 41 -3.93 3.29 -0.51
C VAL A 41 -4.74 2.35 -1.39
N GLU A 42 -5.50 1.47 -0.76
CA GLU A 42 -6.47 0.62 -1.47
C GLU A 42 -7.79 1.36 -1.71
N GLY A 43 -8.51 0.97 -2.75
CA GLY A 43 -9.84 1.53 -3.03
C GLY A 43 -10.85 1.33 -1.90
N SER A 44 -10.68 0.29 -1.07
CA SER A 44 -11.49 0.02 0.13
C SER A 44 -11.39 1.12 1.20
N GLN A 45 -10.30 1.89 1.20
CA GLN A 45 -10.04 2.98 2.14
C GLN A 45 -10.49 4.35 1.63
N MET A 46 -10.98 4.43 0.38
CA MET A 46 -11.41 5.67 -0.24
C MET A 46 -12.92 5.84 -0.10
N ASP A 47 -13.35 7.07 0.21
CA ASP A 47 -14.76 7.43 0.16
C ASP A 47 -15.15 7.78 -1.28
N LEU A 48 -15.60 6.77 -2.03
CA LEU A 48 -16.03 6.96 -3.42
C LEU A 48 -17.39 7.67 -3.54
N THR A 49 -18.07 7.97 -2.43
CA THR A 49 -19.23 8.86 -2.43
C THR A 49 -18.81 10.33 -2.47
N ASN A 50 -17.56 10.63 -2.08
CA ASN A 50 -16.94 11.93 -2.28
C ASN A 50 -16.47 12.05 -3.76
N PRO A 51 -17.02 12.99 -4.54
CA PRO A 51 -16.69 13.13 -5.96
C PRO A 51 -15.21 13.48 -6.20
N GLU A 52 -14.56 14.19 -5.27
CA GLU A 52 -13.15 14.55 -5.39
C GLU A 52 -12.24 13.32 -5.26
N GLN A 53 -12.49 12.46 -4.26
CA GLN A 53 -11.74 11.21 -4.10
C GLN A 53 -12.01 10.25 -5.25
N ALA A 54 -13.25 10.15 -5.71
CA ALA A 54 -13.59 9.34 -6.88
C ALA A 54 -12.85 9.82 -8.15
N GLU A 55 -12.73 11.13 -8.35
CA GLU A 55 -11.97 11.69 -9.47
C GLU A 55 -10.46 11.41 -9.36
N ILE A 56 -9.89 11.52 -8.16
CA ILE A 56 -8.48 11.18 -7.90
C ILE A 56 -8.22 9.71 -8.21
N GLN A 57 -9.09 8.81 -7.74
CA GLN A 57 -8.96 7.38 -8.01
C GLN A 57 -9.07 7.08 -9.51
N ALA A 58 -10.03 7.70 -10.21
CA ALA A 58 -10.23 7.49 -11.64
C ALA A 58 -9.04 7.96 -12.49
N LYS A 59 -8.26 8.93 -12.00
CA LYS A 59 -7.04 9.43 -12.66
C LYS A 59 -5.77 8.69 -12.24
N ALA A 60 -5.84 7.75 -11.30
CA ALA A 60 -4.68 7.01 -10.85
C ALA A 60 -4.12 6.15 -11.99
N THR A 61 -2.84 6.34 -12.30
CA THR A 61 -2.17 5.68 -13.45
C THR A 61 -1.35 4.47 -13.05
N HIS A 62 -1.09 4.29 -11.75
CA HIS A 62 -0.15 3.30 -11.23
C HIS A 62 -0.73 2.54 -10.04
N PHE A 63 -0.21 1.34 -9.80
CA PHE A 63 -0.43 0.59 -8.57
C PHE A 63 0.88 -0.03 -8.08
N ASN A 64 0.89 -0.44 -6.81
CA ASN A 64 2.04 -1.07 -6.18
C ASN A 64 1.98 -2.60 -6.37
N PRO A 65 2.97 -3.22 -7.04
CA PRO A 65 3.05 -4.67 -7.20
C PRO A 65 3.60 -5.40 -5.96
N VAL A 66 3.66 -4.73 -4.79
CA VAL A 66 4.33 -5.22 -3.57
C VAL A 66 5.85 -5.34 -3.71
N ASP A 67 6.44 -4.67 -4.70
CA ASP A 67 7.90 -4.54 -4.82
C ASP A 67 8.39 -3.40 -3.89
N LEU A 68 9.02 -3.77 -2.78
CA LEU A 68 9.43 -2.86 -1.72
C LEU A 68 10.88 -3.11 -1.31
N VAL A 69 11.66 -2.03 -1.24
CA VAL A 69 12.98 -2.02 -0.60
C VAL A 69 12.88 -1.19 0.68
N LEU A 70 13.25 -1.80 1.81
CA LEU A 70 13.09 -1.20 3.14
C LEU A 70 14.45 -0.86 3.74
N TYR A 71 14.54 0.29 4.41
CA TYR A 71 15.67 0.68 5.24
C TYR A 71 15.16 0.95 6.66
N ILE A 72 15.60 0.11 7.60
CA ILE A 72 15.04 0.02 8.96
C ILE A 72 16.00 0.47 10.06
N LYS A 73 17.09 1.14 9.67
CA LYS A 73 18.12 1.61 10.60
C LYS A 73 18.15 3.12 10.66
N ASP A 74 18.52 3.67 11.80
CA ASP A 74 18.75 5.09 11.98
C ASP A 74 20.13 5.52 11.44
N PHE A 75 20.49 6.79 11.65
CA PHE A 75 21.80 7.32 11.25
C PHE A 75 22.98 6.81 12.09
N ASN A 76 22.73 6.18 13.24
CA ASN A 76 23.73 5.52 14.07
C ASN A 76 23.85 4.01 13.77
N TRP A 77 23.08 3.50 12.81
CA TRP A 77 22.96 2.09 12.44
C TRP A 77 22.17 1.22 13.43
N ASP A 78 21.46 1.85 14.36
CA ASP A 78 20.55 1.18 15.29
C ASP A 78 19.23 0.87 14.58
N SER A 79 18.63 -0.28 14.87
CA SER A 79 17.34 -0.66 14.28
C SER A 79 16.21 0.15 14.92
N PHE A 80 15.28 0.63 14.10
CA PHE A 80 14.04 1.21 14.58
C PHE A 80 13.11 0.13 15.18
N GLU A 81 12.36 0.49 16.22
CA GLU A 81 11.19 -0.27 16.65
C GLU A 81 10.04 0.05 15.69
N LEU A 82 9.75 -0.86 14.75
CA LEU A 82 8.86 -0.57 13.63
C LEU A 82 7.41 -0.31 14.08
N ASN A 83 7.01 -0.86 15.23
CA ASN A 83 5.68 -0.65 15.78
C ASN A 83 5.43 0.81 16.18
N ASP A 84 6.48 1.59 16.44
CA ASP A 84 6.38 3.02 16.75
C ASP A 84 5.93 3.85 15.53
N PHE A 85 5.99 3.28 14.31
CA PHE A 85 5.66 3.95 13.05
C PHE A 85 4.35 3.43 12.41
N VAL A 86 3.58 2.66 13.16
CA VAL A 86 2.28 2.10 12.74
C VAL A 86 1.16 3.06 13.11
N ASP A 87 0.25 3.31 12.17
CA ASP A 87 -1.03 3.93 12.48
C ASP A 87 -2.02 2.88 12.99
N GLN A 88 -2.20 2.84 14.30
CA GLN A 88 -3.09 1.90 14.99
C GLN A 88 -4.58 2.13 14.69
N ASN A 89 -4.94 3.32 14.19
CA ASN A 89 -6.31 3.68 13.84
C ASN A 89 -6.67 3.28 12.39
N ALA A 90 -5.69 2.88 11.58
CA ALA A 90 -5.90 2.47 10.19
C ALA A 90 -6.52 1.05 10.03
N GLY A 91 -6.80 0.37 11.13
CA GLY A 91 -7.53 -0.90 11.11
C GLY A 91 -8.97 -0.71 10.62
N PHE A 92 -9.50 -1.67 9.86
CA PHE A 92 -10.85 -1.59 9.31
C PHE A 92 -11.59 -2.92 9.41
N ILE A 93 -12.92 -2.86 9.30
CA ILE A 93 -13.77 -4.05 9.25
C ILE A 93 -13.99 -4.43 7.80
N SER A 94 -13.54 -5.62 7.42
CA SER A 94 -13.85 -6.22 6.12
C SER A 94 -15.00 -7.23 6.24
N HIS A 95 -15.77 -7.35 5.16
CA HIS A 95 -16.84 -8.32 5.04
C HIS A 95 -16.33 -9.52 4.26
N LYS A 96 -16.37 -10.70 4.87
CA LYS A 96 -15.94 -11.96 4.25
C LYS A 96 -17.08 -12.96 4.31
N SER A 97 -17.07 -13.95 3.42
CA SER A 97 -17.96 -15.09 3.50
C SER A 97 -17.16 -16.37 3.74
N TYR A 98 -17.65 -17.22 4.64
CA TYR A 98 -17.05 -18.52 4.89
C TYR A 98 -18.15 -19.57 5.05
N ALA A 99 -18.11 -20.62 4.24
CA ALA A 99 -19.11 -21.69 4.21
C ALA A 99 -20.56 -21.17 4.12
N GLY A 100 -20.78 -20.13 3.30
CA GLY A 100 -22.10 -19.52 3.10
C GLY A 100 -22.58 -18.63 4.26
N ARG A 101 -21.73 -18.31 5.23
CA ARG A 101 -22.03 -17.36 6.31
C ARG A 101 -21.26 -16.06 6.12
N ASP A 102 -21.94 -14.95 6.33
CA ASP A 102 -21.31 -13.64 6.37
C ASP A 102 -20.55 -13.47 7.67
N LEU A 103 -19.33 -12.96 7.55
CA LEU A 103 -18.40 -12.69 8.63
C LEU A 103 -17.95 -11.23 8.54
N LYS A 104 -17.74 -10.64 9.71
CA LYS A 104 -16.98 -9.40 9.86
C LYS A 104 -15.60 -9.76 10.37
N ALA A 105 -14.57 -9.37 9.65
CA ALA A 105 -13.18 -9.53 10.06
C ALA A 105 -12.61 -8.16 10.41
N LEU A 106 -11.95 -8.07 11.56
CA LEU A 106 -11.11 -6.90 11.88
C LEU A 106 -9.76 -7.12 11.21
N GLU A 107 -9.42 -6.26 10.27
CA GLU A 107 -8.10 -6.21 9.66
C GLU A 107 -7.27 -5.16 10.39
N LEU A 108 -6.20 -5.62 11.04
CA LEU A 108 -5.22 -4.75 11.67
C LEU A 108 -4.44 -3.98 10.60
N PRO A 109 -3.74 -2.91 11.00
CA PRO A 109 -2.88 -2.20 10.08
C PRO A 109 -1.89 -3.13 9.40
N GLY A 110 -1.87 -3.07 8.07
CA GLY A 110 -1.08 -3.92 7.19
C GLY A 110 -0.29 -3.10 6.19
N LEU A 111 0.33 -3.78 5.22
CA LEU A 111 1.27 -3.18 4.27
C LEU A 111 0.73 -1.92 3.58
N TRP A 112 -0.52 -2.01 3.12
CA TRP A 112 -1.21 -0.93 2.42
C TRP A 112 -2.12 -0.10 3.34
N ASN A 113 -2.43 -0.59 4.53
CA ASN A 113 -3.33 0.06 5.48
C ASN A 113 -2.61 0.36 6.81
N GLY A 114 -1.65 1.28 6.79
CA GLY A 114 -1.18 1.94 8.01
C GLY A 114 -0.04 1.27 8.81
N ALA A 115 0.38 0.03 8.51
CA ALA A 115 1.55 -0.56 9.18
C ALA A 115 2.87 0.20 8.91
N MET A 116 2.90 0.97 7.83
CA MET A 116 4.02 1.82 7.45
C MET A 116 3.56 3.28 7.26
N SER A 117 2.55 3.71 8.01
CA SER A 117 1.95 5.06 7.85
C SER A 117 2.98 6.16 8.08
N ASP A 118 3.79 6.03 9.14
CA ASP A 118 4.78 7.05 9.50
C ASP A 118 6.17 6.78 8.89
N TRP A 119 6.25 6.04 7.78
CA TRP A 119 7.51 5.79 7.08
C TRP A 119 7.79 6.89 6.06
N ILE A 120 9.09 7.12 5.78
CA ILE A 120 9.50 7.91 4.63
C ILE A 120 9.24 7.08 3.38
N THR A 121 8.27 7.52 2.58
CA THR A 121 7.86 6.82 1.36
C THR A 121 8.49 7.44 0.13
N VAL A 122 9.09 6.63 -0.73
CA VAL A 122 9.57 7.01 -2.06
C VAL A 122 8.90 6.11 -3.10
N PHE A 123 8.32 6.71 -4.14
CA PHE A 123 7.70 5.98 -5.24
C PHE A 123 8.61 6.03 -6.45
N VAL A 124 8.79 4.88 -7.10
CA VAL A 124 9.62 4.73 -8.29
C VAL A 124 8.81 3.96 -9.33
N GLU A 125 8.64 4.53 -10.53
CA GLU A 125 8.07 3.79 -11.64
C GLU A 125 9.04 2.66 -12.05
N VAL A 126 8.54 1.44 -12.15
CA VAL A 126 9.30 0.27 -12.58
C VAL A 126 8.60 -0.40 -13.78
N PRO A 127 9.33 -1.15 -14.63
CA PRO A 127 8.74 -1.79 -15.80
C PRO A 127 7.63 -2.78 -15.40
N LEU A 128 6.53 -2.83 -16.17
CA LEU A 128 5.43 -3.77 -15.93
C LEU A 128 5.90 -5.24 -15.91
N SER A 129 6.96 -5.57 -16.64
CA SER A 129 7.56 -6.92 -16.66
C SER A 129 8.08 -7.41 -15.30
N THR A 130 8.29 -6.50 -14.34
CA THR A 130 8.64 -6.85 -12.95
C THR A 130 7.46 -7.43 -12.17
N PHE A 131 6.24 -7.34 -12.70
CA PHE A 131 5.01 -7.78 -12.05
C PHE A 131 4.33 -8.91 -12.83
N ASN A 132 4.24 -10.09 -12.20
CA ASN A 132 3.58 -11.27 -12.76
C ASN A 132 2.70 -11.91 -11.67
N PRO A 133 1.51 -11.35 -11.38
CA PRO A 133 0.67 -11.83 -10.30
C PRO A 133 -0.05 -13.13 -10.68
N VAL A 134 -0.34 -13.94 -9.66
CA VAL A 134 -1.25 -15.08 -9.75
C VAL A 134 -2.37 -14.85 -8.74
N LYS A 135 -3.54 -14.40 -9.21
CA LYS A 135 -4.74 -14.14 -8.40
C LYS A 135 -5.73 -15.30 -8.48
N GLU A 136 -5.85 -15.91 -9.66
CA GLU A 136 -6.66 -17.09 -9.92
C GLU A 136 -5.83 -18.22 -10.55
N ILE A 137 -6.37 -19.45 -10.53
CA ILE A 137 -5.69 -20.62 -11.11
C ILE A 137 -5.35 -20.39 -12.59
N ASN A 138 -6.22 -19.70 -13.34
CA ASN A 138 -6.00 -19.42 -14.76
C ASN A 138 -4.84 -18.47 -15.02
N ASP A 139 -4.40 -17.67 -14.04
CA ASP A 139 -3.24 -16.80 -14.22
C ASP A 139 -1.96 -17.60 -14.42
N LEU A 140 -1.88 -18.83 -13.89
CA LEU A 140 -0.76 -19.74 -14.14
C LEU A 140 -0.62 -20.18 -15.60
N LEU A 141 -1.64 -19.97 -16.43
CA LEU A 141 -1.61 -20.26 -17.86
C LEU A 141 -0.98 -19.13 -18.69
N ARG A 142 -0.69 -17.97 -18.09
CA ARG A 142 0.00 -16.86 -18.77
C ARG A 142 1.42 -17.30 -19.13
N GLU A 143 1.92 -16.84 -20.28
CA GLU A 143 3.23 -17.24 -20.83
C GLU A 143 4.38 -17.11 -19.82
N ASN A 144 4.37 -16.06 -19.00
CA ASN A 144 5.40 -15.79 -17.99
C ASN A 144 5.47 -16.84 -16.85
N HIS A 145 4.48 -17.72 -16.72
CA HIS A 145 4.42 -18.78 -15.71
C HIS A 145 4.60 -20.20 -16.30
N LEU A 146 4.66 -20.33 -17.62
CA LEU A 146 4.84 -21.62 -18.28
C LEU A 146 6.32 -22.06 -18.26
N PRO A 147 6.61 -23.38 -18.23
CA PRO A 147 7.96 -23.88 -18.41
C PRO A 147 8.56 -23.40 -19.74
N ALA A 148 9.85 -23.05 -19.70
CA ALA A 148 10.63 -22.69 -20.89
C ALA A 148 10.85 -23.87 -21.84
#